data_AF-A0A3N9NUT6-F1
#
_entry.id   AF-A0A3N9NUT6-F1
#
_cell.length_a   1.000
_cell.length_b   1.000
_cell.length_c   1.000
_cell.angle_alpha   90.00
_cell.angle_beta   90.00
_cell.angle_gamma   90.00
#
_symmetry.space_group_name_H-M   'P 1'
#
loop_
_entity.id
_entity.type
_entity.pdbx_description
1 polymer ?
#
loop_
_entity_poly.entity_id
_entity_poly.type
_entity_poly.pdbx_seq_one_letter_code
_entity_poly.pdbx_strand_id
1 'polypeptide(L)'
;MTITVAEIAKWIDATVDGDDSVVITGLAKIEQAQPGQLSFIANPKYAKYSETTGASAILVNEDFPKSSKTLLRSKNPYFAFLRLAQRFYQQAPQIAPGVHATACLGENVTLGDDIAIGPYVFIGSNSVIGDRTVIFPGVFIGNRVEIGSDCLIYPHVTIREECKIGNRCILHMGVVIGSDGFGYAFENGVFNKLPQMGIVVLEDDVEIGANTTIDRATMGETLIKKGAKLDNLIQIAHNVEIGQHSALAAQAGISGSTKVGNYVQVGGQAGFVGHIAIGDRAKIGAQGGVTKSVPEGEFYTGYPARPFRTEMRELASLSKLPELLRRFRQLEEKIAELEAKIKEMTENKSLS
;
A
#
# COMPACT_ATOMS: atom_id res chain seq x y z
N MET A 1 1.58 28.69 -9.84
CA MET A 1 2.70 28.71 -10.79
C MET A 1 2.13 28.94 -12.18
N THR A 2 2.82 29.70 -13.02
CA THR A 2 2.42 29.98 -14.41
C THR A 2 3.57 29.56 -15.31
N ILE A 3 3.31 28.74 -16.32
CA ILE A 3 4.35 28.11 -17.16
C ILE A 3 3.84 27.84 -18.58
N THR A 4 4.69 27.90 -19.59
CA THR A 4 4.31 27.60 -20.97
C THR A 4 4.29 26.10 -21.28
N VAL A 5 3.54 25.70 -22.31
CA VAL A 5 3.56 24.32 -22.83
C VAL A 5 4.97 23.91 -23.27
N ALA A 6 5.74 24.79 -23.90
CA ALA A 6 7.12 24.53 -24.30
C ALA A 6 8.03 24.17 -23.10
N GLU A 7 7.88 24.86 -21.97
CA GLU A 7 8.63 24.56 -20.76
C GLU A 7 8.16 23.27 -20.10
N ILE A 8 6.85 23.03 -20.05
CA ILE A 8 6.28 21.77 -19.58
C ILE A 8 6.84 20.61 -20.39
N ALA A 9 6.84 20.70 -21.72
CA ALA A 9 7.35 19.67 -22.63
C ALA A 9 8.78 19.24 -22.27
N LYS A 10 9.65 20.20 -21.97
CA LYS A 10 11.03 19.94 -21.51
C LYS A 10 11.08 19.21 -20.17
N TRP A 11 10.17 19.51 -19.25
CA TRP A 11 10.14 18.87 -17.93
C TRP A 11 9.76 17.39 -18.00
N ILE A 12 8.85 17.05 -18.90
CA ILE A 12 8.28 15.71 -19.01
C ILE A 12 8.81 14.91 -20.20
N ASP A 13 9.80 15.43 -20.93
CA ASP A 13 10.35 14.83 -22.15
C ASP A 13 9.23 14.46 -23.14
N ALA A 14 8.40 15.45 -23.46
CA ALA A 14 7.28 15.33 -24.39
C ALA A 14 7.51 16.20 -25.63
N THR A 15 6.90 15.82 -26.74
CA THR A 15 6.83 16.64 -27.95
C THR A 15 5.55 17.45 -27.97
N VAL A 16 5.59 18.66 -28.54
CA VAL A 16 4.42 19.53 -28.67
C VAL A 16 3.85 19.41 -30.07
N ASP A 17 2.55 19.21 -30.16
CA ASP A 17 1.77 19.22 -31.40
C ASP A 17 0.64 20.26 -31.24
N GLY A 18 0.84 21.44 -31.82
CA GLY A 18 -0.02 22.62 -31.63
C GLY A 18 0.77 23.86 -31.22
N ASP A 19 0.12 24.78 -30.50
CA ASP A 19 0.73 26.02 -30.01
C ASP A 19 1.46 25.78 -28.69
N ASP A 20 2.79 25.91 -28.70
CA ASP A 20 3.68 25.69 -27.56
C ASP A 20 3.81 26.92 -26.64
N SER A 21 3.29 28.07 -27.05
CA SER A 21 3.28 29.32 -26.28
C SER A 21 2.13 29.41 -25.27
N VAL A 22 1.16 28.48 -25.36
CA VAL A 22 0.02 28.38 -24.45
C VAL A 22 0.47 28.35 -23.00
N VAL A 23 -0.14 29.21 -22.18
CA VAL A 23 0.17 29.35 -20.76
C VAL A 23 -0.72 28.42 -19.93
N ILE A 24 -0.08 27.65 -19.05
CA ILE A 24 -0.71 26.74 -18.10
C ILE A 24 -0.52 27.25 -16.68
N THR A 25 -1.61 27.29 -15.93
CA THR A 25 -1.71 27.80 -14.55
C THR A 25 -2.11 26.71 -13.55
N GLY A 26 -2.58 25.56 -14.02
CA GLY A 26 -2.98 24.45 -13.17
C GLY A 26 -3.27 23.16 -13.93
N LEU A 27 -3.53 22.09 -13.19
CA LEU A 27 -3.89 20.78 -13.71
C LEU A 27 -5.35 20.47 -13.38
N ALA A 28 -6.09 19.83 -14.30
CA ALA A 28 -7.49 19.47 -14.08
C ALA A 28 -7.88 18.17 -14.79
N LYS A 29 -9.00 17.58 -14.35
CA LYS A 29 -9.62 16.43 -15.03
C LYS A 29 -10.15 16.85 -16.39
N ILE A 30 -10.09 15.96 -17.38
CA ILE A 30 -10.42 16.29 -18.77
C ILE A 30 -11.86 16.79 -18.93
N GLU A 31 -12.79 16.30 -18.11
CA GLU A 31 -14.21 16.66 -18.15
C GLU A 31 -14.51 18.05 -17.55
N GLN A 32 -13.61 18.57 -16.70
CA GLN A 32 -13.84 19.78 -15.89
C GLN A 32 -12.82 20.88 -16.17
N ALA A 33 -11.76 20.57 -16.92
CA ALA A 33 -10.68 21.48 -17.21
C ALA A 33 -11.20 22.76 -17.87
N GLN A 34 -10.68 23.88 -17.40
CA GLN A 34 -10.96 25.22 -17.87
C GLN A 34 -9.79 25.76 -18.70
N PRO A 35 -9.99 26.86 -19.45
CA PRO A 35 -8.90 27.55 -20.12
C PRO A 35 -7.75 27.89 -19.15
N GLY A 36 -6.52 27.70 -19.60
CA GLY A 36 -5.31 27.83 -18.79
C GLY A 36 -4.95 26.59 -17.98
N GLN A 37 -5.72 25.49 -18.06
CA GLN A 37 -5.41 24.23 -17.39
C GLN A 37 -4.94 23.15 -18.36
N LEU A 38 -4.07 22.27 -17.87
CA LEU A 38 -3.61 21.07 -18.57
C LEU A 38 -4.34 19.84 -18.01
N SER A 39 -4.82 18.98 -18.90
CA SER A 39 -5.35 17.66 -18.55
C SER A 39 -4.49 16.55 -19.16
N PHE A 40 -4.67 15.30 -18.74
CA PHE A 40 -4.06 14.14 -19.36
C PHE A 40 -5.10 13.11 -19.80
N ILE A 41 -4.81 12.37 -20.87
CA ILE A 41 -5.58 11.23 -21.34
C ILE A 41 -4.61 10.06 -21.51
N ALA A 42 -4.60 9.14 -20.55
CA ALA A 42 -3.88 7.87 -20.67
C ALA A 42 -4.84 6.68 -20.95
N ASN A 43 -6.11 6.80 -20.58
CA ASN A 43 -7.11 5.75 -20.79
C ASN A 43 -7.96 6.08 -22.03
N PRO A 44 -7.98 5.21 -23.07
CA PRO A 44 -8.71 5.45 -24.31
C PRO A 44 -10.20 5.80 -24.13
N LYS A 45 -10.84 5.36 -23.04
CA LYS A 45 -12.24 5.68 -22.73
C LYS A 45 -12.52 7.18 -22.62
N TYR A 46 -11.50 7.98 -22.33
CA TYR A 46 -11.59 9.43 -22.17
C TYR A 46 -11.20 10.20 -23.44
N ALA A 47 -10.79 9.52 -24.52
CA ALA A 47 -10.40 10.16 -25.77
C ALA A 47 -11.51 11.04 -26.36
N LYS A 48 -12.79 10.66 -26.17
CA LYS A 48 -13.97 11.43 -26.59
C LYS A 48 -14.07 12.85 -26.00
N TYR A 49 -13.35 13.12 -24.91
CA TYR A 49 -13.35 14.45 -24.27
C TYR A 49 -12.29 15.39 -24.85
N SER A 50 -11.38 14.90 -25.71
CA SER A 50 -10.29 15.71 -26.29
C SER A 50 -10.77 16.97 -27.00
N GLU A 51 -11.91 16.89 -27.70
CA GLU A 51 -12.48 18.03 -28.43
C GLU A 51 -13.48 18.85 -27.61
N THR A 52 -14.09 18.27 -26.58
CA THR A 52 -15.14 18.93 -25.78
C THR A 52 -14.63 19.55 -24.48
N THR A 53 -13.38 19.27 -24.11
CA THR A 53 -12.75 19.82 -22.90
C THR A 53 -12.47 21.33 -23.01
N GLY A 54 -12.56 22.02 -21.88
CA GLY A 54 -12.07 23.39 -21.74
C GLY A 54 -10.56 23.49 -21.55
N ALA A 55 -9.84 22.36 -21.43
CA ALA A 55 -8.37 22.35 -21.30
C ALA A 55 -7.70 23.12 -22.44
N SER A 56 -6.61 23.82 -22.10
CA SER A 56 -5.76 24.52 -23.07
C SER A 56 -4.69 23.62 -23.66
N ALA A 57 -4.26 22.60 -22.94
CA ALA A 57 -3.36 21.56 -23.44
C ALA A 57 -3.71 20.19 -22.87
N ILE A 58 -3.39 19.13 -23.62
CA ILE A 58 -3.67 17.75 -23.21
C ILE A 58 -2.40 16.90 -23.33
N LEU A 59 -1.99 16.25 -22.24
CA LEU A 59 -0.95 15.23 -22.23
C LEU A 59 -1.52 13.89 -22.69
N VAL A 60 -0.95 13.34 -23.76
CA VAL A 60 -1.44 12.15 -24.46
C VAL A 60 -0.29 11.23 -24.88
N ASN A 61 -0.63 10.01 -25.32
CA ASN A 61 0.34 9.10 -25.92
C ASN A 61 0.79 9.59 -27.31
N GLU A 62 1.97 9.15 -27.76
CA GLU A 62 2.54 9.56 -29.05
C GLU A 62 1.60 9.27 -30.23
N ASP A 63 0.87 8.14 -30.17
CA ASP A 63 -0.06 7.67 -31.20
C ASP A 63 -1.46 8.28 -31.13
N PHE A 64 -1.72 9.20 -30.19
CA PHE A 64 -3.03 9.82 -30.03
C PHE A 64 -3.44 10.58 -31.31
N PRO A 65 -4.71 10.51 -31.77
CA PRO A 65 -5.14 11.24 -32.96
C PRO A 65 -4.87 12.74 -32.87
N LYS A 66 -4.73 13.41 -34.02
CA LYS A 66 -4.66 14.88 -34.03
C LYS A 66 -5.92 15.47 -33.40
N SER A 67 -5.75 16.59 -32.70
CA SER A 67 -6.81 17.30 -32.02
C SER A 67 -6.78 18.79 -32.39
N SER A 68 -7.89 19.49 -32.19
CA SER A 68 -7.91 20.96 -32.27
C SER A 68 -7.16 21.63 -31.11
N LYS A 69 -6.87 20.88 -30.04
CA LYS A 69 -6.13 21.33 -28.85
C LYS A 69 -4.63 21.14 -29.01
N THR A 70 -3.83 21.91 -28.29
CA THR A 70 -2.40 21.65 -28.13
C THR A 70 -2.20 20.33 -27.39
N LEU A 71 -1.40 19.43 -27.98
CA LEU A 71 -1.09 18.12 -27.42
C LEU A 71 0.37 18.07 -26.95
N LEU A 72 0.57 17.55 -25.74
CA LEU A 72 1.86 17.12 -25.22
C LEU A 72 1.94 15.61 -25.38
N ARG A 73 2.78 15.13 -26.30
CA ARG A 73 2.89 13.71 -26.66
C ARG A 73 4.05 13.07 -25.92
N SER A 74 3.78 12.01 -25.19
CA SER A 74 4.79 11.27 -24.42
C SER A 74 4.62 9.76 -24.59
N LYS A 75 5.75 9.02 -24.65
CA LYS A 75 5.77 7.55 -24.65
C LYS A 75 5.09 6.95 -23.42
N ASN A 76 5.10 7.67 -22.30
CA ASN A 76 4.48 7.23 -21.06
C ASN A 76 3.73 8.40 -20.39
N PRO A 77 2.50 8.69 -20.85
CA PRO A 77 1.71 9.82 -20.36
C PRO A 77 1.47 9.77 -18.84
N TYR A 78 1.40 8.58 -18.25
CA TYR A 78 1.20 8.43 -16.81
C TYR A 78 2.42 8.91 -16.00
N PHE A 79 3.63 8.48 -16.38
CA PHE A 79 4.86 8.95 -15.75
C PHE A 79 5.18 10.42 -16.08
N ALA A 80 4.83 10.89 -17.27
CA ALA A 80 4.91 12.30 -17.61
C ALA A 80 3.98 13.15 -16.72
N PHE A 81 2.74 12.70 -16.51
CA PHE A 81 1.81 13.35 -15.59
C PHE A 81 2.31 13.32 -14.15
N LEU A 82 2.89 12.20 -13.69
CA LEU A 82 3.49 12.11 -12.36
C LEU A 82 4.57 13.18 -12.15
N ARG A 83 5.53 13.30 -13.09
CA ARG A 83 6.59 14.34 -13.04
C ARG A 83 6.00 15.75 -13.06
N LEU A 84 4.96 15.97 -13.87
CA LEU A 84 4.26 17.24 -13.96
C LEU A 84 3.58 17.60 -12.64
N ALA A 85 2.79 16.68 -12.08
CA ALA A 85 2.07 16.86 -10.85
C ALA A 85 3.02 17.12 -9.67
N GLN A 86 4.14 16.40 -9.60
CA GLN A 86 5.17 16.61 -8.59
C GLN A 86 5.75 18.03 -8.61
N ARG A 87 5.91 18.65 -9.79
CA ARG A 87 6.39 20.05 -9.91
C ARG A 87 5.29 21.08 -9.69
N PHE A 88 4.09 20.84 -10.23
CA PHE A 88 2.95 21.77 -10.07
C PHE A 88 2.47 21.86 -8.63
N TYR A 89 2.48 20.73 -7.92
CA TYR A 89 2.04 20.60 -6.54
C TYR A 89 3.20 20.42 -5.57
N GLN A 90 4.40 20.91 -5.93
CA GLN A 90 5.56 20.97 -5.02
C GLN A 90 5.38 22.03 -3.91
N GLN A 91 4.17 22.15 -3.37
CA GLN A 91 3.92 22.87 -2.13
C GLN A 91 3.97 21.83 -1.02
N ALA A 92 5.16 21.55 -0.53
CA ALA A 92 5.29 20.89 0.77
C ALA A 92 4.43 21.68 1.77
N PRO A 93 3.59 21.02 2.56
CA PRO A 93 2.74 21.72 3.51
C PRO A 93 3.63 22.58 4.43
N GLN A 94 3.37 23.89 4.45
CA GLN A 94 4.35 24.85 4.96
C GLN A 94 4.22 25.01 6.47
N ILE A 95 5.23 24.53 7.18
CA ILE A 95 5.55 24.96 8.53
C ILE A 95 6.73 25.91 8.43
N ALA A 96 6.73 26.97 9.23
CA ALA A 96 7.88 27.88 9.29
C ALA A 96 9.14 27.10 9.67
N PRO A 97 10.29 27.34 9.02
CA PRO A 97 11.55 26.73 9.42
C PRO A 97 11.89 26.98 10.89
N GLY A 98 12.61 26.04 11.49
CA GLY A 98 13.02 26.06 12.89
C GLY A 98 12.05 25.33 13.82
N VAL A 99 12.20 25.59 15.12
CA VAL A 99 11.42 24.95 16.18
C VAL A 99 10.35 25.91 16.70
N HIS A 100 9.08 25.52 16.61
CA HIS A 100 8.00 26.33 17.16
C HIS A 100 8.14 26.48 18.68
N ALA A 101 7.82 27.66 19.21
CA ALA A 101 8.01 28.01 20.63
C ALA A 101 7.24 27.10 21.63
N THR A 102 6.21 26.40 21.17
CA THR A 102 5.42 25.47 21.99
C THR A 102 5.84 24.00 21.84
N ALA A 103 6.86 23.71 21.03
CA ALA A 103 7.44 22.37 20.96
C ALA A 103 8.26 22.10 22.24
N CYS A 104 8.20 20.89 22.75
CA CYS A 104 8.92 20.45 23.94
C CYS A 104 9.97 19.41 23.54
N LEU A 105 11.23 19.73 23.83
CA LEU A 105 12.38 18.89 23.53
C LEU A 105 12.97 18.38 24.86
N GLY A 106 13.28 17.08 24.90
CA GLY A 106 13.99 16.45 26.00
C GLY A 106 15.49 16.80 26.02
N GLU A 107 16.23 16.15 26.89
CA GLU A 107 17.67 16.34 27.03
C GLU A 107 18.43 15.71 25.86
N ASN A 108 19.52 16.34 25.43
CA ASN A 108 20.42 15.82 24.38
C ASN A 108 19.73 15.48 23.04
N VAL A 109 18.66 16.20 22.68
CA VAL A 109 18.06 16.10 21.35
C VAL A 109 19.02 16.68 20.31
N THR A 110 19.27 15.92 19.25
CA THR A 110 20.09 16.37 18.11
C THR A 110 19.17 16.70 16.94
N LEU A 111 19.31 17.92 16.41
CA LEU A 111 18.56 18.40 15.25
C LEU A 111 19.53 18.69 14.09
N GLY A 112 19.17 18.24 12.90
CA GLY A 112 19.85 18.58 11.65
C GLY A 112 19.52 19.99 11.16
N ASP A 113 20.03 20.30 9.97
CA ASP A 113 19.85 21.61 9.33
C ASP A 113 18.50 21.72 8.61
N ASP A 114 17.99 22.95 8.45
CA ASP A 114 16.76 23.25 7.69
C ASP A 114 15.50 22.48 8.12
N ILE A 115 15.43 22.05 9.39
CA ILE A 115 14.26 21.38 9.97
C ILE A 115 13.09 22.35 10.18
N ALA A 116 11.87 21.80 10.24
CA ALA A 116 10.67 22.54 10.62
C ALA A 116 9.83 21.72 11.60
N ILE A 117 9.71 22.20 12.85
CA ILE A 117 8.99 21.52 13.93
C ILE A 117 7.79 22.39 14.34
N GLY A 118 6.59 21.85 14.14
CA GLY A 118 5.33 22.52 14.40
C GLY A 118 4.98 22.66 15.90
N PRO A 119 3.91 23.42 16.21
CA PRO A 119 3.43 23.60 17.57
C PRO A 119 3.05 22.30 18.27
N TYR A 120 3.31 22.23 19.58
CA TYR A 120 2.92 21.13 20.46
C TYR A 120 3.49 19.76 20.07
N VAL A 121 4.60 19.76 19.33
CA VAL A 121 5.39 18.55 19.12
C VAL A 121 6.16 18.24 20.41
N PHE A 122 6.21 16.95 20.78
CA PHE A 122 7.09 16.46 21.83
C PHE A 122 8.18 15.59 21.23
N ILE A 123 9.45 15.85 21.59
CA ILE A 123 10.61 15.05 21.21
C ILE A 123 11.33 14.59 22.46
N GLY A 124 11.36 13.29 22.69
CA GLY A 124 12.02 12.66 23.84
C GLY A 124 13.55 12.83 23.83
N SER A 125 14.15 12.53 24.98
CA SER A 125 15.58 12.72 25.21
C SER A 125 16.43 11.77 24.38
N ASN A 126 17.61 12.24 23.98
CA ASN A 126 18.58 11.52 23.15
C ASN A 126 18.04 11.08 21.78
N SER A 127 17.00 11.76 21.28
CA SER A 127 16.47 11.52 19.94
C SER A 127 17.20 12.37 18.90
N VAL A 128 17.26 11.85 17.66
CA VAL A 128 17.98 12.45 16.54
C VAL A 128 16.99 12.71 15.40
N ILE A 129 16.96 13.94 14.89
CA ILE A 129 16.16 14.35 13.75
C ILE A 129 17.09 14.84 12.65
N GLY A 130 17.07 14.20 11.49
CA GLY A 130 17.91 14.55 10.33
C GLY A 130 17.48 15.82 9.60
N ASP A 131 18.32 16.24 8.65
CA ASP A 131 18.17 17.50 7.93
C ASP A 131 16.87 17.57 7.13
N ARG A 132 16.31 18.78 6.97
CA ARG A 132 15.14 19.06 6.13
C ARG A 132 13.89 18.23 6.48
N THR A 133 13.89 17.60 7.65
CA THR A 133 12.73 16.87 8.15
C THR A 133 11.70 17.83 8.71
N VAL A 134 10.44 17.61 8.31
CA VAL A 134 9.29 18.43 8.69
C VAL A 134 8.38 17.62 9.60
N ILE A 135 8.13 18.14 10.79
CA ILE A 135 7.30 17.52 11.82
C ILE A 135 6.10 18.41 12.11
N PHE A 136 4.91 17.89 11.83
CA PHE A 136 3.65 18.61 11.98
C PHE A 136 3.15 18.67 13.42
N PRO A 137 2.15 19.54 13.69
CA PRO A 137 1.65 19.75 15.04
C PRO A 137 1.20 18.48 15.77
N GLY A 138 1.44 18.45 17.08
CA GLY A 138 0.91 17.40 17.96
C GLY A 138 1.51 16.01 17.75
N VAL A 139 2.66 15.92 17.07
CA VAL A 139 3.43 14.67 16.94
C VAL A 139 4.13 14.34 18.26
N PHE A 140 4.11 13.06 18.63
CA PHE A 140 4.86 12.54 19.77
C PHE A 140 6.02 11.67 19.28
N ILE A 141 7.24 12.01 19.68
CA ILE A 141 8.45 11.24 19.43
C ILE A 141 9.04 10.83 20.78
N GLY A 142 9.16 9.53 21.03
CA GLY A 142 9.70 8.97 22.25
C GLY A 142 11.20 9.22 22.44
N ASN A 143 11.75 8.70 23.55
CA ASN A 143 13.19 8.80 23.83
C ASN A 143 14.00 7.91 22.85
N ARG A 144 15.23 8.34 22.53
CA ARG A 144 16.17 7.56 21.71
C ARG A 144 15.63 7.18 20.33
N VAL A 145 14.71 7.98 19.78
CA VAL A 145 14.20 7.77 18.41
C VAL A 145 15.18 8.38 17.42
N GLU A 146 15.43 7.68 16.33
CA GLU A 146 16.24 8.17 15.21
C GLU A 146 15.33 8.40 14.00
N ILE A 147 15.31 9.62 13.47
CA ILE A 147 14.60 9.97 12.23
C ILE A 147 15.61 10.55 11.24
N GLY A 148 15.65 10.00 10.03
CA GLY A 148 16.53 10.45 8.95
C GLY A 148 16.17 11.82 8.39
N SER A 149 16.78 12.14 7.25
CA SER A 149 16.61 13.41 6.55
C SER A 149 15.44 13.39 5.57
N ASP A 150 14.93 14.56 5.22
CA ASP A 150 13.88 14.78 4.22
C ASP A 150 12.56 14.04 4.54
N CYS A 151 12.29 13.77 5.81
CA CYS A 151 11.07 13.09 6.24
C CYS A 151 9.90 14.06 6.41
N LEU A 152 8.68 13.56 6.18
CA LEU A 152 7.44 14.30 6.37
C LEU A 152 6.55 13.57 7.36
N ILE A 153 6.45 14.11 8.58
CA ILE A 153 5.69 13.50 9.67
C ILE A 153 4.44 14.36 9.91
N TYR A 154 3.29 13.90 9.43
CA TYR A 154 2.01 14.63 9.51
C TYR A 154 1.44 14.70 10.94
N PRO A 155 0.40 15.54 11.18
CA PRO A 155 -0.11 15.76 12.53
C PRO A 155 -0.51 14.49 13.27
N HIS A 156 -0.32 14.49 14.58
CA HIS A 156 -0.77 13.43 15.49
C HIS A 156 -0.19 12.04 15.23
N VAL A 157 0.95 11.96 14.55
CA VAL A 157 1.75 10.73 14.50
C VAL A 157 2.39 10.47 15.86
N THR A 158 2.40 9.21 16.27
CA THR A 158 3.08 8.74 17.49
C THR A 158 4.21 7.79 17.11
N ILE A 159 5.44 8.11 17.51
CA ILE A 159 6.62 7.27 17.33
C ILE A 159 7.15 6.94 18.72
N ARG A 160 7.05 5.67 19.10
CA ARG A 160 7.49 5.18 20.42
C ARG A 160 9.02 5.11 20.49
N GLU A 161 9.51 5.04 21.72
CA GLU A 161 10.93 5.02 22.05
C GLU A 161 11.74 3.99 21.26
N GLU A 162 13.01 4.33 20.98
CA GLU A 162 14.01 3.49 20.30
C GLU A 162 13.70 3.09 18.85
N CYS A 163 12.56 3.51 18.29
CA CYS A 163 12.24 3.26 16.89
C CYS A 163 13.18 4.04 15.96
N LYS A 164 13.39 3.49 14.76
CA LYS A 164 14.28 4.05 13.74
C LYS A 164 13.52 4.28 12.45
N ILE A 165 13.60 5.50 11.93
CA ILE A 165 12.96 5.93 10.69
C ILE A 165 14.06 6.39 9.74
N GLY A 166 14.13 5.81 8.55
CA GLY A 166 15.09 6.16 7.51
C GLY A 166 14.86 7.54 6.92
N ASN A 167 15.38 7.76 5.72
CA ASN A 167 15.30 9.04 5.02
C ASN A 167 14.09 9.08 4.07
N ARG A 168 13.58 10.27 3.76
CA ARG A 168 12.49 10.48 2.80
C ARG A 168 11.22 9.67 3.12
N CYS A 169 11.01 9.40 4.40
CA CYS A 169 9.82 8.70 4.86
C CYS A 169 8.64 9.67 4.98
N ILE A 170 7.43 9.18 4.68
CA ILE A 170 6.20 9.95 4.84
C ILE A 170 5.27 9.20 5.78
N LEU A 171 4.96 9.77 6.93
CA LEU A 171 4.00 9.22 7.89
C LEU A 171 2.77 10.12 7.92
N HIS A 172 1.63 9.60 7.46
CA HIS A 172 0.36 10.34 7.41
C HIS A 172 -0.31 10.42 8.79
N MET A 173 -1.37 11.22 8.89
CA MET A 173 -2.01 11.57 10.16
C MET A 173 -2.42 10.35 10.99
N GLY A 174 -2.19 10.42 12.30
CA GLY A 174 -2.63 9.39 13.24
C GLY A 174 -1.90 8.05 13.15
N VAL A 175 -0.82 7.96 12.36
CA VAL A 175 0.04 6.76 12.34
C VAL A 175 0.64 6.51 13.72
N VAL A 176 0.67 5.24 14.13
CA VAL A 176 1.30 4.79 15.37
C VAL A 176 2.43 3.82 15.03
N ILE A 177 3.65 4.19 15.42
CA ILE A 177 4.86 3.39 15.25
C ILE A 177 5.36 2.94 16.62
N GLY A 178 5.50 1.62 16.79
CA GLY A 178 6.09 1.00 17.97
C GLY A 178 5.13 0.80 19.14
N SER A 179 3.82 0.68 18.88
CA SER A 179 2.87 0.19 19.88
C SER A 179 3.23 -1.21 20.36
N ASP A 180 2.81 -1.58 21.56
CA ASP A 180 2.95 -2.95 22.02
C ASP A 180 2.01 -3.87 21.24
N GLY A 181 2.56 -4.88 20.57
CA GLY A 181 1.75 -5.90 19.91
C GLY A 181 0.91 -6.77 20.83
N PHE A 182 0.13 -7.65 20.21
CA PHE A 182 -0.76 -8.62 20.87
C PHE A 182 0.00 -9.82 21.46
N GLY A 183 0.87 -9.58 22.43
CA GLY A 183 1.57 -10.62 23.19
C GLY A 183 0.93 -10.89 24.54
N TYR A 184 0.26 -12.03 24.70
CA TYR A 184 -0.32 -12.47 25.97
C TYR A 184 -0.10 -13.97 26.20
N ALA A 185 0.25 -14.34 27.44
CA ALA A 185 0.28 -15.73 27.88
C ALA A 185 -0.97 -16.04 28.70
N PHE A 186 -1.69 -17.12 28.35
CA PHE A 186 -2.88 -17.52 29.08
C PHE A 186 -2.53 -18.52 30.18
N GLU A 187 -2.78 -18.14 31.43
CA GLU A 187 -2.54 -18.97 32.59
C GLU A 187 -3.69 -18.81 33.59
N ASN A 188 -4.22 -19.94 34.09
CA ASN A 188 -5.29 -19.97 35.10
C ASN A 188 -6.52 -19.10 34.78
N GLY A 189 -6.95 -19.05 33.51
CA GLY A 189 -8.13 -18.27 33.10
C GLY A 189 -7.85 -16.79 32.80
N VAL A 190 -6.60 -16.34 32.90
CA VAL A 190 -6.21 -14.93 32.77
C VAL A 190 -5.17 -14.76 31.66
N PHE A 191 -5.31 -13.71 30.85
CA PHE A 191 -4.30 -13.27 29.89
C PHE A 191 -3.28 -12.35 30.57
N ASN A 192 -2.04 -12.80 30.67
CA ASN A 192 -0.92 -12.04 31.23
C ASN A 192 -0.17 -11.34 30.10
N LYS A 193 -0.01 -10.01 30.20
CA LYS A 193 0.70 -9.21 29.20
C LYS A 193 2.16 -9.64 29.10
N LEU A 194 2.61 -9.94 27.89
CA LEU A 194 4.02 -10.14 27.60
C LEU A 194 4.66 -8.80 27.24
N PRO A 195 5.71 -8.35 27.95
CA PRO A 195 6.46 -7.15 27.59
C PRO A 195 7.00 -7.24 26.16
N GLN A 196 6.85 -6.15 25.39
CA GLN A 196 7.37 -6.02 24.04
C GLN A 196 8.62 -5.14 24.09
N MET A 197 9.79 -5.75 23.91
CA MET A 197 11.10 -5.09 24.13
C MET A 197 11.83 -4.73 22.83
N GLY A 198 11.35 -5.20 21.68
CA GLY A 198 11.93 -4.88 20.38
C GLY A 198 11.62 -3.46 19.93
N ILE A 199 11.89 -3.14 18.67
CA ILE A 199 11.64 -1.82 18.08
C ILE A 199 10.90 -1.95 16.75
N VAL A 200 10.60 -0.80 16.14
CA VAL A 200 10.23 -0.71 14.72
C VAL A 200 11.36 -0.03 13.96
N VAL A 201 11.69 -0.57 12.79
CA VAL A 201 12.64 0.01 11.85
C VAL A 201 11.92 0.24 10.52
N LEU A 202 11.89 1.49 10.06
CA LEU A 202 11.51 1.85 8.71
C LEU A 202 12.77 2.23 7.94
N GLU A 203 13.02 1.59 6.80
CA GLU A 203 14.09 1.99 5.88
C GLU A 203 13.67 3.22 5.05
N ASP A 204 14.57 3.67 4.17
CA ASP A 204 14.36 4.82 3.29
C ASP A 204 13.11 4.73 2.40
N ASP A 205 12.55 5.88 2.02
CA ASP A 205 11.48 6.01 1.02
C ASP A 205 10.16 5.29 1.37
N VAL A 206 10.00 4.88 2.64
CA VAL A 206 8.78 4.25 3.15
C VAL A 206 7.66 5.27 3.29
N GLU A 207 6.44 4.90 2.90
CA GLU A 207 5.25 5.73 3.11
C GLU A 207 4.16 4.94 3.82
N ILE A 208 3.64 5.51 4.91
CA ILE A 208 2.64 4.91 5.79
C ILE A 208 1.40 5.80 5.84
N GLY A 209 0.28 5.27 5.36
CA GLY A 209 -1.02 5.94 5.29
C GLY A 209 -1.66 6.19 6.66
N ALA A 210 -2.68 7.04 6.68
CA ALA A 210 -3.31 7.54 7.88
C ALA A 210 -3.89 6.41 8.75
N ASN A 211 -3.74 6.57 10.08
CA ASN A 211 -4.21 5.63 11.10
C ASN A 211 -3.70 4.18 10.94
N THR A 212 -2.61 3.98 10.19
CA THR A 212 -1.92 2.69 10.16
C THR A 212 -1.09 2.50 11.44
N THR A 213 -1.14 1.28 11.98
CA THR A 213 -0.45 0.91 13.23
C THR A 213 0.60 -0.14 12.94
N ILE A 214 1.83 0.09 13.43
CA ILE A 214 2.96 -0.83 13.30
C ILE A 214 3.47 -1.15 14.71
N ASP A 215 3.23 -2.37 15.14
CA ASP A 215 3.64 -2.83 16.46
C ASP A 215 5.15 -3.09 16.51
N ARG A 216 5.76 -2.75 17.63
CA ARG A 216 7.14 -3.15 17.92
C ARG A 216 7.22 -4.67 18.07
N ALA A 217 8.38 -5.21 17.73
CA ALA A 217 8.65 -6.62 17.94
C ALA A 217 8.66 -7.01 19.43
N THR A 218 8.38 -8.27 19.73
CA THR A 218 8.59 -8.80 21.10
C THR A 218 10.05 -8.74 21.49
N MET A 219 10.92 -9.15 20.56
CA MET A 219 12.38 -9.05 20.59
C MET A 219 12.88 -8.73 19.18
N GLY A 220 13.97 -7.96 19.07
CA GLY A 220 14.51 -7.55 17.77
C GLY A 220 13.69 -6.41 17.16
N GLU A 221 13.27 -6.57 15.90
CA GLU A 221 12.62 -5.51 15.13
C GLU A 221 11.41 -6.00 14.33
N THR A 222 10.42 -5.13 14.20
CA THR A 222 9.45 -5.14 13.09
C THR A 222 10.05 -4.25 12.00
N LEU A 223 10.22 -4.79 10.79
CA LEU A 223 11.02 -4.16 9.74
C LEU A 223 10.17 -3.85 8.51
N ILE A 224 10.15 -2.59 8.09
CA ILE A 224 9.54 -2.15 6.83
C ILE A 224 10.66 -1.67 5.92
N LYS A 225 10.92 -2.42 4.85
CA LYS A 225 12.05 -2.18 3.96
C LYS A 225 11.79 -1.09 2.94
N LYS A 226 12.89 -0.68 2.31
CA LYS A 226 13.00 0.49 1.45
C LYS A 226 11.89 0.56 0.41
N GLY A 227 11.28 1.73 0.32
CA GLY A 227 10.30 2.06 -0.72
C GLY A 227 8.95 1.35 -0.58
N ALA A 228 8.69 0.62 0.50
CA ALA A 228 7.39 0.02 0.76
C ALA A 228 6.30 1.09 0.95
N LYS A 229 5.09 0.79 0.48
CA LYS A 229 3.93 1.70 0.49
C LYS A 229 2.76 1.02 1.19
N LEU A 230 2.42 1.52 2.37
CA LEU A 230 1.32 1.03 3.19
C LEU A 230 0.23 2.09 3.16
N ASP A 231 -0.95 1.74 2.66
CA ASP A 231 -2.12 2.60 2.64
C ASP A 231 -2.73 2.78 4.06
N ASN A 232 -3.88 3.41 4.13
CA ASN A 232 -4.57 3.79 5.36
C ASN A 232 -5.14 2.56 6.13
N LEU A 233 -5.25 2.71 7.45
CA LEU A 233 -5.91 1.75 8.35
C LEU A 233 -5.33 0.33 8.28
N ILE A 234 -4.04 0.18 7.98
CA ILE A 234 -3.35 -1.11 7.99
C ILE A 234 -2.94 -1.47 9.42
N GLN A 235 -2.95 -2.76 9.73
CA GLN A 235 -2.32 -3.31 10.93
C GLN A 235 -1.10 -4.14 10.55
N ILE A 236 0.07 -3.76 11.07
CA ILE A 236 1.30 -4.56 11.04
C ILE A 236 1.60 -5.02 12.46
N ALA A 237 1.48 -6.32 12.71
CA ALA A 237 1.76 -6.89 14.01
C ALA A 237 3.28 -7.01 14.30
N HIS A 238 3.60 -7.41 15.53
CA HIS A 238 4.97 -7.58 16.01
C HIS A 238 5.79 -8.56 15.13
N ASN A 239 7.08 -8.27 14.95
CA ASN A 239 8.05 -9.10 14.23
C ASN A 239 7.76 -9.30 12.72
N VAL A 240 6.83 -8.54 12.16
CA VAL A 240 6.56 -8.58 10.72
C VAL A 240 7.74 -7.97 9.96
N GLU A 241 8.04 -8.55 8.79
CA GLU A 241 8.99 -8.01 7.83
C GLU A 241 8.24 -7.72 6.53
N ILE A 242 8.27 -6.47 6.05
CA ILE A 242 7.72 -6.08 4.75
C ILE A 242 8.88 -5.77 3.80
N GLY A 243 8.93 -6.49 2.68
CA GLY A 243 9.98 -6.38 1.67
C GLY A 243 9.95 -5.08 0.87
N GLN A 244 11.04 -4.87 0.12
CA GLN A 244 11.28 -3.65 -0.63
C GLN A 244 10.22 -3.43 -1.71
N HIS A 245 9.78 -2.19 -1.86
CA HIS A 245 8.83 -1.77 -2.89
C HIS A 245 7.51 -2.57 -2.92
N SER A 246 7.16 -3.24 -1.81
CA SER A 246 5.88 -3.89 -1.65
C SER A 246 4.80 -2.85 -1.34
N ALA A 247 3.61 -3.06 -1.90
CA ALA A 247 2.48 -2.16 -1.77
C ALA A 247 1.29 -2.88 -1.14
N LEU A 248 0.82 -2.36 -0.01
CA LEU A 248 -0.32 -2.89 0.72
C LEU A 248 -1.45 -1.86 0.69
N ALA A 249 -2.59 -2.25 0.14
CA ALA A 249 -3.78 -1.40 0.08
C ALA A 249 -4.53 -1.37 1.42
N ALA A 250 -5.46 -0.41 1.54
CA ALA A 250 -6.10 -0.07 2.81
C ALA A 250 -6.72 -1.27 3.54
N GLN A 251 -6.67 -1.21 4.88
CA GLN A 251 -7.28 -2.20 5.78
C GLN A 251 -6.70 -3.61 5.68
N ALA A 252 -5.56 -3.80 5.04
CA ALA A 252 -4.82 -5.06 5.13
C ALA A 252 -4.34 -5.30 6.57
N GLY A 253 -4.35 -6.56 7.02
CA GLY A 253 -3.89 -6.96 8.35
C GLY A 253 -2.86 -8.06 8.27
N ILE A 254 -1.64 -7.79 8.75
CA ILE A 254 -0.53 -8.74 8.75
C ILE A 254 -0.24 -9.20 10.18
N SER A 255 -0.51 -10.48 10.46
CA SER A 255 -0.26 -11.08 11.79
C SER A 255 1.23 -11.31 12.07
N GLY A 256 1.56 -11.49 13.35
CA GLY A 256 2.93 -11.44 13.84
C GLY A 256 3.87 -12.46 13.20
N SER A 257 5.15 -12.07 13.09
CA SER A 257 6.24 -12.88 12.52
C SER A 257 6.06 -13.31 11.05
N THR A 258 5.11 -12.73 10.33
CA THR A 258 4.95 -12.96 8.89
C THR A 258 5.99 -12.17 8.10
N LYS A 259 6.54 -12.81 7.05
CA LYS A 259 7.52 -12.20 6.15
C LYS A 259 6.92 -12.00 4.77
N VAL A 260 6.78 -10.75 4.38
CA VAL A 260 6.33 -10.35 3.04
C VAL A 260 7.55 -10.04 2.19
N GLY A 261 7.69 -10.70 1.04
CA GLY A 261 8.78 -10.49 0.09
C GLY A 261 8.76 -9.13 -0.59
N ASN A 262 9.66 -8.96 -1.55
CA ASN A 262 9.82 -7.73 -2.32
C ASN A 262 8.80 -7.63 -3.45
N TYR A 263 8.40 -6.41 -3.80
CA TYR A 263 7.47 -6.11 -4.91
C TYR A 263 6.12 -6.84 -4.80
N VAL A 264 5.69 -7.20 -3.59
CA VAL A 264 4.41 -7.85 -3.33
C VAL A 264 3.28 -6.82 -3.43
N GLN A 265 2.15 -7.23 -4.01
CA GLN A 265 0.95 -6.39 -4.09
C GLN A 265 -0.18 -7.02 -3.28
N VAL A 266 -0.63 -6.31 -2.25
CA VAL A 266 -1.72 -6.77 -1.37
C VAL A 266 -2.95 -5.89 -1.58
N GLY A 267 -4.04 -6.51 -2.01
CA GLY A 267 -5.33 -5.86 -2.20
C GLY A 267 -6.00 -5.47 -0.88
N GLY A 268 -6.96 -4.54 -0.96
CA GLY A 268 -7.60 -3.98 0.22
C GLY A 268 -8.31 -5.04 1.07
N GLN A 269 -8.26 -4.88 2.38
CA GLN A 269 -8.87 -5.80 3.36
C GLN A 269 -8.35 -7.24 3.31
N ALA A 270 -7.18 -7.51 2.70
CA ALA A 270 -6.58 -8.83 2.79
C ALA A 270 -6.05 -9.11 4.21
N GLY A 271 -6.23 -10.34 4.69
CA GLY A 271 -5.83 -10.78 6.03
C GLY A 271 -4.85 -11.93 5.97
N PHE A 272 -3.81 -11.89 6.81
CA PHE A 272 -2.73 -12.87 6.84
C PHE A 272 -2.59 -13.46 8.24
N VAL A 273 -2.48 -14.79 8.32
CA VAL A 273 -2.10 -15.46 9.58
C VAL A 273 -0.63 -15.19 9.91
N GLY A 274 -0.22 -15.52 11.14
CA GLY A 274 1.16 -15.32 11.59
C GLY A 274 2.10 -16.42 11.09
N HIS A 275 3.40 -16.15 11.16
CA HIS A 275 4.47 -17.12 10.87
C HIS A 275 4.45 -17.73 9.46
N ILE A 276 3.98 -16.97 8.46
CA ILE A 276 4.02 -17.40 7.05
C ILE A 276 4.99 -16.53 6.24
N ALA A 277 5.34 -17.02 5.05
CA ALA A 277 6.17 -16.31 4.09
C ALA A 277 5.39 -16.04 2.79
N ILE A 278 5.46 -14.82 2.29
CA ILE A 278 4.91 -14.41 1.00
C ILE A 278 6.09 -14.16 0.07
N GLY A 279 6.21 -14.96 -0.98
CA GLY A 279 7.31 -14.85 -1.93
C GLY A 279 7.31 -13.52 -2.69
N ASP A 280 8.46 -13.16 -3.23
CA ASP A 280 8.63 -11.93 -4.02
C ASP A 280 7.62 -11.87 -5.19
N ARG A 281 7.19 -10.66 -5.56
CA ARG A 281 6.26 -10.40 -6.67
C ARG A 281 4.89 -11.10 -6.56
N ALA A 282 4.59 -11.77 -5.44
CA ALA A 282 3.29 -12.37 -5.22
C ALA A 282 2.19 -11.30 -5.17
N LYS A 283 0.97 -11.70 -5.48
CA LYS A 283 -0.21 -10.85 -5.47
C LYS A 283 -1.29 -11.47 -4.61
N ILE A 284 -1.88 -10.67 -3.74
CA ILE A 284 -3.03 -11.07 -2.94
C ILE A 284 -4.20 -10.18 -3.34
N GLY A 285 -5.30 -10.77 -3.79
CA GLY A 285 -6.51 -10.06 -4.16
C GLY A 285 -7.17 -9.39 -2.95
N ALA A 286 -8.08 -8.45 -3.22
CA ALA A 286 -8.87 -7.82 -2.18
C ALA A 286 -9.64 -8.89 -1.37
N GLN A 287 -9.74 -8.68 -0.06
CA GLN A 287 -10.37 -9.60 0.89
C GLN A 287 -9.85 -11.05 0.81
N GLY A 288 -8.59 -11.23 0.39
CA GLY A 288 -7.91 -12.53 0.43
C GLY A 288 -7.57 -12.95 1.86
N GLY A 289 -7.95 -14.18 2.25
CA GLY A 289 -7.56 -14.80 3.52
C GLY A 289 -6.35 -15.72 3.34
N VAL A 290 -5.16 -15.25 3.71
CA VAL A 290 -3.90 -15.98 3.50
C VAL A 290 -3.57 -16.79 4.75
N THR A 291 -3.79 -18.11 4.66
CA THR A 291 -3.62 -19.06 5.78
C THR A 291 -2.34 -19.89 5.71
N LYS A 292 -1.61 -19.81 4.59
CA LYS A 292 -0.36 -20.54 4.34
C LYS A 292 0.60 -19.65 3.55
N SER A 293 1.88 -20.00 3.57
CA SER A 293 2.89 -19.34 2.74
C SER A 293 2.51 -19.37 1.26
N VAL A 294 2.79 -18.28 0.57
CA VAL A 294 2.48 -18.08 -0.86
C VAL A 294 3.78 -18.10 -1.64
N PRO A 295 3.91 -18.94 -2.68
CA PRO A 295 5.11 -18.95 -3.52
C PRO A 295 5.34 -17.62 -4.26
N GLU A 296 6.57 -17.45 -4.74
CA GLU A 296 6.97 -16.30 -5.54
C GLU A 296 6.12 -16.14 -6.81
N GLY A 297 5.73 -14.91 -7.14
CA GLY A 297 5.02 -14.56 -8.38
C GLY A 297 3.56 -15.03 -8.47
N GLU A 298 3.10 -15.82 -7.51
CA GLU A 298 1.75 -16.37 -7.50
C GLU A 298 0.68 -15.32 -7.19
N PHE A 299 -0.55 -15.58 -7.65
CA PHE A 299 -1.70 -14.70 -7.40
C PHE A 299 -2.84 -15.45 -6.71
N TYR A 300 -3.11 -15.08 -5.45
CA TYR A 300 -4.17 -15.67 -4.63
C TYR A 300 -5.33 -14.68 -4.47
N THR A 301 -6.57 -15.15 -4.43
CA THR A 301 -7.77 -14.30 -4.24
C THR A 301 -8.82 -15.01 -3.39
N GLY A 302 -9.67 -14.25 -2.68
CA GLY A 302 -10.69 -14.79 -1.78
C GLY A 302 -12.13 -14.36 -2.10
N TYR A 303 -12.32 -13.20 -2.74
CA TYR A 303 -13.64 -12.61 -2.97
C TYR A 303 -13.77 -12.06 -4.40
N PRO A 304 -14.93 -12.28 -5.04
CA PRO A 304 -15.60 -11.15 -5.69
C PRO A 304 -17.07 -11.02 -5.30
N ALA A 305 -17.63 -9.82 -5.51
CA ALA A 305 -19.06 -9.57 -5.38
C ALA A 305 -19.83 -10.33 -6.47
N ARG A 306 -20.88 -11.05 -6.07
CA ARG A 306 -21.69 -11.90 -6.95
C ARG A 306 -23.18 -11.65 -6.73
N PRO A 307 -24.05 -11.92 -7.72
CA PRO A 307 -25.49 -11.78 -7.56
C PRO A 307 -26.03 -12.61 -6.38
N PHE A 308 -26.72 -11.96 -5.44
CA PHE A 308 -27.12 -12.53 -4.15
C PHE A 308 -27.77 -13.92 -4.23
N ARG A 309 -28.77 -14.09 -5.11
CA ARG A 309 -29.50 -15.37 -5.24
C ARG A 309 -28.60 -16.51 -5.75
N THR A 310 -27.64 -16.19 -6.61
CA THR A 310 -26.68 -17.16 -7.14
C THR A 310 -25.73 -17.59 -6.01
N GLU A 311 -25.16 -16.62 -5.31
CA GLU A 311 -24.22 -16.88 -4.22
C GLU A 311 -24.85 -17.70 -3.08
N MET A 312 -26.04 -17.32 -2.59
CA MET A 312 -26.72 -18.07 -1.53
C MET A 312 -27.00 -19.52 -1.91
N ARG A 313 -27.33 -19.78 -3.18
CA ARG A 313 -27.56 -21.15 -3.69
C ARG A 313 -26.27 -21.96 -3.72
N GLU A 314 -25.17 -21.35 -4.14
CA GLU A 314 -23.86 -21.99 -4.16
C GLU A 314 -23.36 -22.29 -2.74
N LEU A 315 -23.45 -21.34 -1.81
CA LEU A 315 -23.09 -21.56 -0.39
C LEU A 315 -23.93 -22.67 0.26
N ALA A 316 -25.24 -22.70 0.00
CA ALA A 316 -26.11 -23.77 0.49
C ALA A 316 -25.77 -25.15 -0.11
N SER A 317 -25.11 -25.19 -1.27
CA SER A 317 -24.65 -26.42 -1.91
C SER A 317 -23.33 -26.91 -1.30
N LEU A 318 -22.45 -25.99 -0.88
CA LEU A 318 -21.18 -26.33 -0.23
C LEU A 318 -21.38 -27.08 1.09
N SER A 319 -22.40 -26.75 1.89
CA SER A 319 -22.69 -27.48 3.13
C SER A 319 -23.07 -28.95 2.90
N LYS A 320 -23.53 -29.31 1.69
CA LYS A 320 -23.86 -30.68 1.28
C LYS A 320 -22.66 -31.43 0.70
N LEU A 321 -21.54 -30.75 0.45
CA LEU A 321 -20.36 -31.35 -0.17
C LEU A 321 -19.83 -32.59 0.58
N PRO A 322 -19.76 -32.62 1.92
CA PRO A 322 -19.34 -33.83 2.64
C PRO A 322 -20.26 -35.03 2.39
N GLU A 323 -21.58 -34.82 2.36
CA GLU A 323 -22.55 -35.87 2.07
C GLU A 323 -22.43 -36.35 0.61
N LEU A 324 -22.27 -35.41 -0.33
CA LEU A 324 -22.05 -35.72 -1.74
C LEU A 324 -20.78 -36.54 -1.95
N LEU A 325 -19.66 -36.19 -1.31
CA LEU A 325 -18.42 -36.96 -1.36
C LEU A 325 -18.58 -38.37 -0.80
N ARG A 326 -19.35 -38.53 0.29
CA ARG A 326 -19.68 -39.86 0.83
C ARG A 326 -20.49 -40.69 -0.16
N ARG A 327 -21.53 -40.10 -0.76
CA ARG A 327 -22.37 -40.79 -1.77
C ARG A 327 -21.56 -41.13 -3.02
N PHE A 328 -20.64 -40.26 -3.43
CA PHE A 328 -19.75 -40.49 -4.55
C PHE A 328 -18.87 -41.72 -4.33
N ARG A 329 -18.20 -41.84 -3.16
CA ARG A 329 -17.41 -43.04 -2.82
C ARG A 329 -18.25 -44.32 -2.79
N GLN A 330 -19.46 -44.27 -2.22
CA GLN A 330 -20.38 -45.41 -2.21
C GLN A 330 -20.79 -45.84 -3.62
N LEU A 331 -20.91 -44.90 -4.56
CA LEU A 331 -21.19 -45.21 -5.96
C LEU A 331 -19.96 -45.83 -6.64
N GLU A 332 -18.76 -45.31 -6.39
CA GLU A 332 -17.50 -45.89 -6.90
C GLU A 332 -17.33 -47.35 -6.44
N GLU A 333 -17.57 -47.65 -5.16
CA GLU A 333 -17.53 -49.01 -4.62
C GLU A 333 -18.55 -49.92 -5.32
N LYS A 334 -19.78 -49.44 -5.50
CA LYS A 334 -20.85 -50.21 -6.16
C LYS A 334 -20.54 -50.49 -7.63
N ILE A 335 -19.94 -49.54 -8.33
CA ILE A 335 -19.53 -49.71 -9.72
C ILE A 335 -18.44 -50.78 -9.80
N ALA A 336 -17.42 -50.71 -8.94
CA ALA A 336 -16.35 -51.71 -8.90
C ALA A 336 -16.89 -53.13 -8.60
N GLU A 337 -17.85 -53.26 -7.67
CA GLU A 337 -18.53 -54.54 -7.40
C GLU A 337 -19.30 -55.07 -8.62
N LEU A 338 -19.99 -54.18 -9.35
CA LEU A 338 -20.74 -54.56 -10.55
C LEU A 338 -19.80 -54.98 -11.68
N GLU A 339 -18.70 -54.26 -11.90
CA GLU A 339 -17.68 -54.61 -12.90
C GLU A 339 -17.04 -55.96 -12.60
N ALA A 340 -16.72 -56.25 -11.34
CA ALA A 340 -16.19 -57.54 -10.92
C ALA A 340 -17.18 -58.69 -11.21
N LYS A 341 -18.46 -58.49 -10.88
CA LYS A 341 -19.52 -59.48 -11.16
C LYS A 341 -19.74 -59.70 -12.65
N ILE A 342 -19.73 -58.64 -13.45
CA ILE A 342 -19.83 -58.74 -14.91
C ILE A 342 -18.65 -59.54 -15.46
N LYS A 343 -17.44 -59.27 -14.97
CA LYS A 343 -16.23 -60.00 -15.38
C LYS A 343 -16.34 -61.49 -15.06
N GLU A 344 -16.72 -61.87 -13.83
CA GLU A 344 -16.96 -63.26 -13.44
C GLU A 344 -18.04 -63.94 -14.31
N MET A 345 -19.14 -63.25 -14.60
CA MET A 345 -20.20 -63.78 -15.46
C MET A 345 -19.75 -64.00 -16.90
N THR A 346 -18.85 -63.15 -17.40
CA THR A 346 -18.32 -63.24 -18.77
C THR A 346 -17.28 -64.35 -18.88
N GLU A 347 -16.43 -64.53 -17.86
CA GLU A 347 -15.45 -65.61 -17.78
C GLU A 347 -16.14 -66.99 -17.66
N ASN A 348 -17.16 -67.12 -16.81
CA ASN A 348 -17.92 -68.37 -16.67
C ASN A 348 -18.68 -68.79 -17.94
N LYS A 349 -19.08 -67.83 -18.79
CA LYS A 349 -19.70 -68.11 -20.10
C LYS A 349 -18.70 -68.54 -21.18
N SER A 350 -17.41 -68.27 -21.01
CA SER A 350 -16.36 -68.66 -21.96
C SER A 350 -15.79 -70.06 -21.72
N LEU A 351 -16.11 -70.65 -20.56
CA LEU A 351 -15.71 -71.99 -20.13
C LEU A 351 -16.80 -73.07 -20.33
N SER A 352 -17.99 -72.66 -20.79
CA SER A 352 -19.15 -73.51 -21.09
C SER A 352 -19.40 -73.62 -22.59
#